data_AF-W8YPE8-F1
#
_entry.id   AF-W8YPE8-F1
#
_cell.length_a   1.000
_cell.length_b   1.000
_cell.length_c   1.000
_cell.angle_alpha   90.00
_cell.angle_beta   90.00
_cell.angle_gamma   90.00
#
_symmetry.space_group_name_H-M   'P 1'
#
loop_
_entity.id
_entity.type
_entity.pdbx_description
1 polymer ?
#
loop_
_entity_poly.entity_id
_entity_poly.type
_entity_poly.pdbx_seq_one_letter_code
_entity_poly.pdbx_strand_id
1 'polypeptide(L)' 'MAELVQTAASLAKEEGIDESGYRLINNCNADGGQTAYHLHFHLLGGRKLGALVEGHSS' A
#
# COMPACT_ATOMS: atom_id res chain seq x y z
N MET A 1 -5.88 -10.04 9.18
CA MET A 1 -5.07 -9.78 7.96
C MET A 1 -5.85 -10.11 6.69
N ALA A 2 -6.38 -11.33 6.53
CA ALA A 2 -7.14 -11.73 5.33
C ALA A 2 -8.34 -10.81 5.03
N GLU A 3 -9.06 -10.35 6.06
CA GLU A 3 -10.17 -9.41 5.89
C GLU A 3 -9.72 -8.04 5.39
N LEU A 4 -8.72 -7.41 6.03
CA LEU A 4 -8.17 -6.11 5.60
C LEU A 4 -7.70 -6.12 4.14
N VAL A 5 -7.03 -7.20 3.72
CA VAL A 5 -6.56 -7.34 2.33
C VAL A 5 -7.74 -7.51 1.36
N GLN A 6 -8.77 -8.28 1.74
CA GLN A 6 -9.99 -8.40 0.93
C GLN A 6 -10.74 -7.08 0.81
N THR A 7 -10.92 -6.36 1.93
CA THR A 7 -11.54 -5.03 1.93
C THR A 7 -10.77 -4.07 1.03
N ALA A 8 -9.44 -4.07 1.10
CA ALA A 8 -8.64 -3.21 0.25
C ALA A 8 -8.74 -3.59 -1.25
N ALA A 9 -8.86 -4.87 -1.58
CA ALA A 9 -9.10 -5.33 -2.94
C ALA A 9 -10.49 -4.93 -3.46
N SER A 10 -11.52 -4.96 -2.61
CA SER A 10 -12.85 -4.45 -2.95
C SER A 10 -12.84 -2.94 -3.19
N LEU A 11 -12.19 -2.18 -2.31
CA LEU A 11 -12.03 -0.73 -2.48
C LEU A 11 -11.25 -0.40 -3.76
N ALA A 12 -10.22 -1.18 -4.10
CA ALA A 12 -9.48 -0.99 -5.35
C ALA A 12 -10.37 -1.15 -6.60
N LYS A 13 -11.35 -2.06 -6.57
CA LYS A 13 -12.36 -2.21 -7.64
C LYS A 13 -13.32 -1.04 -7.69
N GLU A 14 -13.82 -0.61 -6.54
CA GLU A 14 -14.73 0.54 -6.41
C GLU A 14 -14.08 1.83 -6.93
N GLU A 15 -12.79 2.02 -6.67
CA GLU A 15 -11.99 3.15 -7.13
C GLU A 15 -11.46 2.99 -8.58
N GLY A 16 -11.75 1.87 -9.26
CA GLY A 16 -11.34 1.63 -10.65
C GLY A 16 -9.83 1.49 -10.87
N ILE A 17 -9.08 1.07 -9.85
CA ILE A 17 -7.62 0.92 -9.89
C ILE A 17 -7.15 -0.55 -9.88
N ASP A 18 -8.06 -1.50 -9.75
CA ASP A 18 -7.77 -2.93 -9.61
C ASP A 18 -7.06 -3.53 -10.84
N GLU A 19 -7.51 -3.21 -12.05
CA GLU A 19 -6.88 -3.74 -13.27
C GLU A 19 -5.54 -3.07 -13.59
N SER A 20 -5.44 -1.75 -13.39
CA SER A 20 -4.20 -1.00 -13.62
C SER A 20 -3.11 -1.30 -12.58
N GLY A 21 -3.52 -1.87 -11.45
CA GLY A 21 -2.67 -2.19 -10.31
C GLY A 21 -2.69 -1.14 -9.21
N TYR A 22 -2.54 -1.63 -7.98
CA TYR A 22 -2.45 -0.83 -6.77
C TYR A 22 -1.41 -1.41 -5.81
N ARG A 23 -1.07 -0.64 -4.79
CA ARG A 23 -0.13 -1.04 -3.73
C ARG A 23 -0.78 -0.90 -2.37
N LEU A 24 -0.60 -1.93 -1.54
CA LEU A 24 -0.87 -1.87 -0.10
C LEU A 24 0.45 -1.68 0.65
N ILE A 25 0.50 -0.68 1.52
CA ILE A 25 1.66 -0.41 2.38
C ILE A 25 1.20 -0.37 3.83
N ASN A 26 1.90 -1.09 4.70
CA ASN A 26 1.86 -0.89 6.13
C ASN A 26 3.24 -0.45 6.60
N ASN A 27 3.28 0.64 7.35
CA ASN A 27 4.49 1.17 7.97
C ASN A 27 4.51 0.74 9.43
N CYS A 28 5.65 0.24 9.90
CA CYS A 28 5.81 -0.22 11.28
C CYS A 28 7.05 0.43 11.91
N ASN A 29 6.85 1.08 13.06
CA ASN A 29 7.86 1.79 13.83
C ASN A 29 8.59 2.91 13.05
N ALA A 30 9.64 3.45 13.68
CA ALA A 30 10.34 4.65 13.22
C ALA A 30 10.97 4.48 11.83
N ASP A 31 11.76 3.41 11.61
CA ASP A 31 12.44 3.16 10.33
C ASP A 31 11.48 2.81 9.20
N GLY A 32 10.27 2.33 9.54
CA GLY A 32 9.18 2.14 8.59
C GLY A 32 8.41 3.43 8.28
N GLY A 33 8.69 4.54 8.95
CA GLY A 33 7.98 5.81 8.77
C GLY A 33 6.57 5.84 9.36
N GLN A 34 6.30 5.06 10.43
CA GLN A 34 4.99 5.07 11.09
C GLN A 34 4.82 6.33 11.94
N THR A 35 3.77 7.11 11.69
CA THR A 35 3.40 8.29 12.48
C THR A 35 2.12 8.08 13.31
N ALA A 36 1.23 7.20 12.85
CA ALA A 36 0.01 6.80 13.57
C ALA A 36 0.15 5.38 14.14
N TYR A 37 0.14 5.26 15.47
CA TYR A 37 0.37 4.00 16.19
C TYR A 37 -0.90 3.15 16.37
N HIS A 38 -1.59 2.90 15.26
CA HIS A 38 -2.59 1.84 15.12
C HIS A 38 -2.39 1.14 13.78
N LEU A 39 -2.85 -0.11 13.67
CA LEU A 39 -2.72 -0.86 12.42
C LEU A 39 -3.56 -0.19 11.32
N HIS A 40 -2.89 0.21 10.24
CA HIS A 40 -3.53 0.78 9.06
C HIS A 40 -2.76 0.38 7.80
N PHE A 41 -3.43 0.43 6.65
CA PHE A 41 -2.83 0.23 5.35
C PHE A 41 -3.10 1.44 4.47
N HIS A 42 -2.10 1.85 3.70
CA HIS A 42 -2.29 2.76 2.59
C HIS A 42 -2.65 1.96 1.35
N LEU A 43 -3.74 2.32 0.68
CA LEU A 43 -4.10 1.85 -0.66
C LEU A 43 -3.75 2.96 -1.65
N LEU A 44 -2.77 2.70 -2.52
CA LEU A 44 -2.26 3.67 -3.50
C LEU A 44 -2.51 3.12 -4.92
N GLY A 45 -3.03 3.94 -5.83
CA GLY A 45 -3.29 3.56 -7.22
C GLY A 45 -3.62 4.75 -8.11
N GLY A 46 -4.13 4.48 -9.32
CA GLY A 46 -4.55 5.51 -10.29
C GLY A 46 -3.41 6.14 -11.11
N ARG A 47 -2.17 5.67 -10.90
CA ARG A 47 -0.98 6.03 -11.71
C ARG A 47 0.13 5.00 -11.50
N LYS A 48 1.17 5.05 -12.35
CA LYS A 48 2.41 4.27 -12.15
C LYS A 48 3.13 4.72 -10.89
N LEU A 49 3.31 3.83 -9.90
CA LEU A 49 3.80 4.16 -8.55
C LEU A 49 5.33 4.08 -8.33
N GLY A 50 6.11 3.72 -9.36
CA GLY A 50 7.58 3.59 -9.24
C GLY A 50 8.06 2.43 -8.35
N ALA A 51 9.37 2.31 -8.16
CA ALA A 51 9.96 1.30 -7.26
C ALA A 51 9.69 1.65 -5.78
N LEU A 52 9.60 0.64 -4.91
CA LEU A 52 9.32 0.81 -3.47
C LEU A 52 10.54 1.23 -2.67
N VAL A 53 11.67 0.62 -2.98
CA VAL A 53 12.99 0.91 -2.44
C VAL A 53 13.93 0.83 -3.63
N GLU A 54 14.76 1.84 -3.80
CA GLU A 54 15.86 1.72 -4.76
C GLU A 54 16.82 0.66 -4.21
N GLY A 55 17.30 -0.20 -5.10
CA GLY A 55 18.34 -1.17 -4.74
C GLY A 55 19.53 -0.39 -4.17
N HIS A 56 20.16 -0.94 -3.13
CA HIS A 56 21.46 -0.47 -2.69
C HIS A 56 22.40 -0.57 -3.90
N SER A 57 22.59 0.52 -4.64
CA SER A 57 23.81 0.71 -5.39
C SER A 57 24.91 0.73 -4.35
N SER A 58 25.77 -0.27 -4.44
CA SER A 58 26.97 -0.46 -3.64
C SER A 58 27.78 0.83 -3.53
#